data_AF-A0A967MFN8-F1
#
_entry.id   AF-A0A967MFN8-F1
#
_cell.length_a   1.000
_cell.length_b   1.000
_cell.length_c   1.000
_cell.angle_alpha   90.00
_cell.angle_beta   90.00
_cell.angle_gamma   90.00
#
_symmetry.space_group_name_H-M   'P 1'
#
loop_
_entity.id
_entity.type
_entity.pdbx_description
1 polymer ?
#
loop_
_entity_poly.entity_id
_entity_poly.type
_entity_poly.pdbx_seq_one_letter_code
_entity_poly.pdbx_strand_id
1 'polypeptide(L)' 'MDALKLSARALAKALDVPHNRISAILKGERAITADIALRLAAYFGAGSDV' A
#
# COMPACT_ATOMS: atom_id res chain seq x y z
N MET A 1 -4.42 12.77 -6.54
CA MET A 1 -4.41 11.40 -6.00
C MET A 1 -5.83 11.12 -5.55
N ASP A 2 -6.72 10.79 -6.49
CA ASP A 2 -8.14 10.53 -6.23
C ASP A 2 -8.52 9.17 -6.84
N ALA A 3 -7.69 8.16 -6.56
CA ALA A 3 -7.96 6.78 -6.98
C ALA A 3 -8.43 5.89 -5.81
N LEU A 4 -8.17 6.30 -4.56
CA LEU A 4 -8.82 5.77 -3.36
C LEU A 4 -8.88 6.94 -2.38
N LYS A 5 -10.00 7.15 -1.69
CA LYS A 5 -10.14 8.16 -0.61
C LYS A 5 -9.31 7.79 0.64
N LEU A 6 -8.14 7.20 0.43
CA LEU A 6 -7.32 6.51 1.41
C LEU A 6 -5.96 7.21 1.47
N SER A 7 -5.65 7.80 2.63
CA SER A 7 -4.36 8.44 2.85
C SER A 7 -3.21 7.42 2.93
N ALA A 8 -1.99 7.82 2.56
CA ALA A 8 -0.79 6.99 2.69
C ALA A 8 -0.59 6.43 4.13
N ARG A 9 -1.00 7.20 5.15
CA ARG A 9 -1.00 6.76 6.56
C ARG A 9 -1.97 5.62 6.81
N ALA A 10 -3.20 5.74 6.30
CA ALA A 10 -4.18 4.68 6.45
C ALA A 10 -3.77 3.42 5.67
N LEU A 11 -3.12 3.55 4.51
CA LEU A 11 -2.60 2.41 3.76
C LEU A 11 -1.46 1.73 4.52
N ALA A 12 -0.52 2.51 5.04
CA ALA A 12 0.57 1.99 5.86
C ALA A 12 0.06 1.22 7.08
N LYS A 13 -0.98 1.75 7.76
CA LYS A 13 -1.63 1.07 8.87
C LYS A 13 -2.35 -0.21 8.44
N ALA A 14 -3.07 -0.18 7.32
CA ALA A 14 -3.80 -1.35 6.81
C ALA A 14 -2.86 -2.48 6.37
N LEU A 15 -1.70 -2.12 5.82
CA LEU A 15 -0.67 -3.08 5.42
C LEU A 15 0.27 -3.49 6.56
N ASP A 16 0.10 -2.93 7.76
CA ASP A 16 1.00 -3.11 8.92
C ASP A 16 2.47 -2.86 8.56
N VAL A 17 2.74 -1.71 7.95
CA VAL A 17 4.10 -1.28 7.60
C VAL A 17 4.37 0.16 8.04
N PRO A 18 5.65 0.53 8.27
CA PRO A 18 5.98 1.90 8.65
C PRO A 18 5.53 2.91 7.59
N HIS A 19 4.93 4.01 8.03
CA HIS A 19 4.49 5.09 7.14
C HIS A 19 5.61 5.62 6.25
N ASN A 20 6.83 5.75 6.79
CA ASN A 20 7.99 6.21 6.04
C ASN A 20 8.32 5.29 4.85
N ARG A 21 8.04 3.99 4.96
CA ARG A 21 8.24 3.02 3.86
C ARG A 21 7.29 3.30 2.71
N ILE A 22 5.99 3.50 3.00
CA ILE A 22 5.00 3.86 1.97
C ILE A 22 5.32 5.23 1.36
N SER A 23 5.72 6.21 2.17
CA SER A 23 6.08 7.54 1.67
C SER A 23 7.28 7.49 0.72
N ALA A 24 8.33 6.74 1.04
CA ALA A 24 9.48 6.56 0.15
C ALA A 24 9.11 5.87 -1.17
N ILE A 25 8.20 4.88 -1.12
CA ILE A 25 7.68 4.21 -2.33
C ILE A 25 6.90 5.21 -3.20
N LEU A 26 6.01 6.02 -2.61
CA LEU A 26 5.24 7.03 -3.33
C LEU A 26 6.10 8.12 -3.96
N LYS A 27 7.26 8.43 -3.36
CA LYS A 27 8.25 9.37 -3.91
C LYS A 27 9.18 8.73 -4.95
N GLY A 28 9.10 7.42 -5.17
CA GLY A 28 10.01 6.69 -6.05
C GLY A 28 11.42 6.48 -5.48
N GLU A 29 11.63 6.83 -4.21
CA GLU A 29 12.92 6.66 -3.51
C GLU A 29 13.19 5.19 -3.15
N ARG A 30 12.15 4.34 -3.18
CA ARG A 30 12.24 2.91 -2.88
C ARG A 30 11.33 2.09 -3.76
N ALA A 31 11.85 0.99 -4.30
CA ALA A 31 11.06 0.01 -5.02
C ALA A 31 10.14 -0.80 -4.07
N ILE A 32 9.03 -1.28 -4.62
CA ILE A 32 8.13 -2.21 -3.94
C ILE A 32 8.84 -3.56 -3.77
N THR A 33 8.87 -4.09 -2.55
CA THR A 33 9.42 -5.43 -2.26
C THR A 33 8.34 -6.50 -2.40
N ALA A 34 8.75 -7.76 -2.54
CA ALA A 34 7.81 -8.89 -2.64
C ALA A 34 6.83 -8.96 -1.45
N ASP A 35 7.29 -8.73 -0.22
CA ASP A 35 6.42 -8.64 0.98
C ASP A 35 5.35 -7.55 0.86
N ILE A 36 5.73 -6.35 0.39
CA ILE A 36 4.78 -5.25 0.18
C ILE A 36 3.79 -5.60 -0.94
N ALA A 37 4.26 -6.22 -2.03
CA ALA A 37 3.39 -6.67 -3.11
C ALA A 37 2.37 -7.72 -2.63
N LEU A 38 2.78 -8.70 -1.81
CA LEU A 38 1.87 -9.69 -1.22
C LEU A 38 0.85 -9.04 -0.28
N ARG A 39 1.27 -8.09 0.57
CA ARG A 39 0.36 -7.36 1.47
C ARG A 39 -0.64 -6.50 0.69
N LEU A 40 -0.18 -5.81 -0.36
CA LEU A 40 -1.04 -5.05 -1.27
C LEU A 40 -2.03 -5.97 -1.97
N ALA A 41 -1.58 -7.12 -2.45
CA ALA A 41 -2.44 -8.12 -3.07
C ALA A 41 -3.48 -8.68 -2.08
N ALA A 42 -3.12 -8.91 -0.82
CA ALA A 42 -4.09 -9.30 0.21
C ALA A 42 -5.10 -8.19 0.54
N TYR A 43 -4.63 -6.94 0.61
CA TYR A 43 -5.46 -5.78 0.94
C TYR A 43 -6.45 -5.43 -0.19
N PHE A 44 -6.01 -5.49 -1.45
CA PHE A 44 -6.84 -5.16 -2.61
C PHE A 44 -7.52 -6.38 -3.26
N GLY A 45 -6.91 -7.57 -3.17
CA GLY A 45 -7.40 -8.81 -3.78
C GLY A 45 -8.56 -9.46 -3.04
N ALA A 46 -8.89 -9.03 -1.82
CA ALA A 46 -10.12 -9.43 -1.13
C ALA A 46 -11.39 -8.72 -1.65
N GLY A 47 -11.26 -7.88 -2.68
CA GLY A 47 -12.37 -7.18 -3.35
C GLY A 47 -12.63 -7.64 -4.78
N SER A 48 -12.27 -8.88 -5.14
CA SER A 48 -12.74 -9.46 -6.40
C SER A 48 -14.22 -9.82 -6.24
N ASP A 49 -15.06 -8.84 -6.51
CA ASP A 49 -16.46 -9.04 -6.90
C ASP A 49 -16.52 -10.15 -7.97
N VAL A 50 -17.33 -11.16 -7.68
CA VAL A 50 -17.74 -12.26 -8.56
C VAL A 50 -18.93 -11.79 -9.41
#